data_AF-A0A7Y2PJY0-F1
#
_entry.id   AF-A0A7Y2PJY0-F1
#
_cell.length_a   1.000
_cell.length_b   1.000
_cell.length_c   1.000
_cell.angle_alpha   90.00
_cell.angle_beta   90.00
_cell.angle_gamma   90.00
#
_symmetry.space_group_name_H-M   'P 1'
#
loop_
_entity.id
_entity.type
_entity.pdbx_description
1 polymer ?
#
loop_
_entity_poly.entity_id
_entity_poly.type
_entity_poly.pdbx_seq_one_letter_code
_entity_poly.pdbx_strand_id
1 'polypeptide(L)'
;LKLAPLLLSGLLLSACAIGPDYQRPESAAAADYKEAAGWTRANPSDALARGAWWELYGDAQLNGLVEKLNSSNQTVAQSEAQFRQAQALVRSARGAFLPSADLSVGKTRSSQGTGSSNSSLTSSSSGIRDTLNAQVGVSWEAD
;
A
#
# COMPACT_ATOMS: atom_id res chain seq x y z
N LEU A 1 35.53 -6.17 -32.49
CA LEU A 1 34.91 -4.95 -31.92
C LEU A 1 33.38 -4.91 -31.96
N LYS A 2 32.68 -5.67 -32.83
CA LYS A 2 31.20 -5.65 -32.93
C LYS A 2 30.42 -6.48 -31.88
N LEU A 3 31.09 -7.26 -31.03
CA LEU A 3 30.46 -8.13 -30.01
C LEU A 3 30.31 -7.46 -28.64
N ALA A 4 31.04 -6.37 -28.38
CA ALA A 4 30.96 -5.61 -27.14
C ALA A 4 29.56 -5.04 -26.80
N PRO A 5 28.77 -4.50 -27.76
CA PRO A 5 27.45 -3.92 -27.42
C PRO A 5 26.40 -4.99 -27.09
N LEU A 6 26.52 -6.20 -27.67
CA LEU A 6 25.59 -7.31 -27.42
C LEU A 6 25.80 -7.92 -26.02
N LEU A 7 27.06 -8.04 -25.61
CA LEU A 7 27.44 -8.57 -24.30
C LEU A 7 27.05 -7.59 -23.17
N LEU A 8 27.23 -6.28 -23.40
CA LEU A 8 26.81 -5.25 -22.45
C LEU A 8 25.28 -5.21 -22.27
N SER A 9 24.51 -5.42 -23.35
CA SER A 9 23.05 -5.51 -23.29
C SER A 9 22.58 -6.74 -22.51
N GLY A 10 23.25 -7.88 -22.65
CA GLY A 10 22.92 -9.10 -21.90
C GLY A 10 23.14 -8.97 -20.38
N LEU A 11 24.19 -8.26 -19.95
CA LEU A 11 24.42 -8.00 -18.52
C LEU A 11 23.37 -7.05 -17.93
N LEU A 12 22.92 -6.04 -18.69
CA LEU A 12 21.90 -5.08 -18.24
C LEU A 12 20.53 -5.76 -18.00
N LEU A 13 20.16 -6.77 -18.80
CA LEU A 13 18.90 -7.52 -18.60
C LEU A 13 18.93 -8.45 -17.38
N SER A 14 20.12 -8.91 -16.94
CA SER A 14 20.24 -9.78 -15.76
C SER A 14 20.08 -9.04 -14.43
N ALA A 15 20.06 -7.70 -14.45
CA ALA A 15 19.84 -6.88 -13.26
C ALA A 15 18.36 -6.75 -12.86
N CYS A 16 17.41 -7.10 -13.74
CA CYS A 16 15.97 -7.09 -13.48
C CYS A 16 15.47 -8.44 -12.94
N ALA A 17 16.22 -9.05 -12.01
CA ALA A 17 15.83 -10.31 -11.40
C ALA A 17 14.90 -10.06 -10.20
N ILE A 18 13.61 -10.34 -10.39
CA ILE A 18 12.65 -10.59 -9.30
C ILE A 18 13.24 -11.73 -8.45
N GLY A 19 13.34 -11.51 -7.13
CA GLY A 19 14.09 -12.36 -6.21
C GLY A 19 13.76 -13.87 -6.27
N PRO A 20 14.61 -14.72 -5.65
CA PRO A 20 14.50 -16.18 -5.75
C PRO A 20 13.12 -16.69 -5.32
N ASP A 21 12.68 -17.78 -5.95
CA ASP A 21 11.42 -18.43 -5.63
C ASP A 21 11.28 -18.69 -4.13
N TYR A 22 10.11 -18.36 -3.58
CA TYR A 22 9.84 -18.57 -2.16
C TYR A 22 9.92 -20.07 -1.83
N GLN A 23 10.89 -20.43 -0.99
CA GLN A 23 10.97 -21.76 -0.39
C GLN A 23 10.56 -21.68 1.08
N ARG A 24 9.50 -22.42 1.43
CA ARG A 24 9.08 -22.55 2.83
C ARG A 24 10.23 -23.23 3.60
N PRO A 25 10.73 -22.63 4.68
CA PRO A 25 11.73 -23.28 5.51
C PRO A 25 11.12 -24.53 6.15
N GLU A 26 11.84 -25.65 6.12
CA GLU A 26 11.45 -26.84 6.87
C GLU A 26 11.60 -26.56 8.37
N SER A 27 10.49 -26.65 9.10
CA SER A 27 10.53 -26.63 10.56
C SER A 27 10.94 -28.02 11.04
N ALA A 28 11.99 -28.11 11.86
CA ALA A 28 12.34 -29.34 12.59
C ALA A 28 11.28 -29.62 13.67
N ALA A 29 10.10 -30.08 13.25
CA ALA A 29 9.11 -30.65 14.15
C ALA A 29 9.60 -32.04 14.57
N ALA A 30 9.46 -32.37 15.85
CA ALA A 30 9.70 -33.74 16.30
C ALA A 30 8.70 -34.66 15.59
N ALA A 31 9.20 -35.78 15.05
CA ALA A 31 8.34 -36.77 14.39
C ALA A 31 7.26 -37.31 15.35
N ASP A 32 7.62 -37.40 16.64
CA ASP A 32 6.73 -37.82 17.72
C ASP A 32 6.90 -36.90 18.94
N TYR A 33 5.79 -36.61 19.61
CA TYR A 33 5.78 -35.93 20.90
C TYR A 33 5.85 -36.96 22.03
N LYS A 34 6.30 -36.56 23.23
CA LYS A 34 6.27 -37.44 24.40
C LYS A 34 4.81 -37.64 24.84
N GLU A 35 4.31 -38.86 24.73
CA GLU A 35 2.96 -39.24 25.13
C GLU A 35 2.95 -39.96 26.49
N ALA A 36 1.90 -39.73 27.29
CA ALA A 36 1.68 -40.50 28.52
C ALA A 36 0.87 -41.78 28.22
N ALA A 37 0.86 -42.74 29.14
CA ALA A 37 0.01 -43.92 28.99
C ALA A 37 -1.48 -43.53 28.92
N GLY A 38 -2.20 -44.02 27.90
CA GLY A 38 -3.63 -43.71 27.68
C GLY A 38 -3.91 -42.59 26.67
N TRP A 39 -2.89 -42.07 25.98
CA TRP A 39 -3.09 -41.09 24.91
C TRP A 39 -3.73 -41.71 23.66
N THR A 40 -4.61 -40.94 23.02
CA THR A 40 -5.24 -41.28 21.74
C THR A 40 -4.66 -40.38 20.65
N ARG A 41 -4.34 -40.98 19.50
CA ARG A 41 -3.88 -40.23 18.32
C ARG A 41 -4.96 -39.25 17.88
N ALA A 42 -4.62 -37.96 17.87
CA ALA A 42 -5.52 -36.92 17.38
C ALA A 42 -5.79 -37.08 15.88
N ASN A 43 -7.05 -36.87 15.46
CA ASN A 43 -7.42 -36.74 14.06
C ASN A 43 -7.70 -35.25 13.77
N PRO A 44 -6.78 -34.55 13.10
CA PRO A 44 -6.89 -33.11 12.90
C PRO A 44 -8.10 -32.77 12.01
N SER A 45 -8.91 -31.85 12.50
CA SER A 45 -10.14 -31.38 11.83
C SER A 45 -10.11 -29.87 11.59
N ASP A 46 -8.91 -29.30 11.42
CA ASP A 46 -8.70 -27.85 11.27
C ASP A 46 -9.42 -27.22 10.07
N ALA A 47 -9.87 -28.03 9.10
CA ALA A 47 -10.67 -27.59 7.96
C ALA A 47 -12.13 -27.27 8.33
N LEU A 48 -12.64 -27.72 9.48
CA LEU A 48 -14.00 -27.46 9.93
C LEU A 48 -14.05 -26.16 10.75
N ALA A 49 -15.03 -25.32 10.47
CA ALA A 49 -15.30 -24.15 11.29
C ALA A 49 -15.64 -24.62 12.71
N ARG A 50 -14.80 -24.29 13.69
CA ARG A 50 -14.96 -24.69 15.10
C ARG A 50 -16.23 -24.12 15.76
N GLY A 51 -16.98 -23.26 15.07
CA GLY A 51 -18.21 -22.66 15.55
C GLY A 51 -18.02 -21.89 16.85
N ALA A 52 -19.10 -21.79 17.62
CA ALA A 52 -19.09 -21.25 18.97
C ALA A 52 -18.51 -22.26 19.96
N TRP A 53 -17.20 -22.52 19.86
CA TRP A 53 -16.49 -23.50 20.69
C TRP A 53 -16.69 -23.29 22.21
N TRP A 54 -17.03 -22.07 22.63
CA TRP A 54 -17.30 -21.73 24.01
C TRP A 54 -18.65 -22.26 24.53
N GLU A 55 -19.59 -22.62 23.65
CA GLU A 55 -20.89 -23.21 24.04
C GLU A 55 -20.72 -24.61 24.65
N LEU A 56 -19.63 -25.31 24.34
CA LEU A 56 -19.32 -26.62 24.92
C LEU A 56 -19.16 -26.57 26.45
N TYR A 57 -18.92 -25.40 27.03
CA TYR A 57 -18.82 -25.21 28.48
C TYR A 57 -20.18 -25.15 29.17
N GLY A 58 -21.29 -24.99 28.42
CA GLY A 58 -22.65 -24.94 28.98
C GLY A 58 -22.92 -23.73 29.88
N ASP A 59 -22.11 -22.68 29.82
CA ASP A 59 -22.25 -21.47 30.63
C ASP A 59 -22.96 -20.35 29.84
N ALA A 60 -24.21 -20.07 30.22
CA ALA A 60 -25.02 -19.03 29.60
C ALA A 60 -24.45 -17.61 29.78
N GLN A 61 -23.75 -17.37 30.89
CA GLN A 61 -23.08 -16.08 31.12
C GLN A 61 -21.89 -15.93 30.19
N LEU A 62 -21.09 -16.98 30.02
CA LEU A 62 -19.97 -16.99 29.06
C LEU A 62 -20.46 -16.72 27.64
N ASN A 63 -21.53 -17.40 27.21
CA ASN A 63 -22.11 -17.21 25.88
C ASN A 63 -22.49 -15.75 25.64
N GLY A 64 -23.21 -15.13 26.59
CA GLY A 64 -23.63 -13.73 26.49
C GLY A 64 -22.46 -12.74 26.52
N LEU A 65 -21.36 -13.05 27.21
CA LEU A 65 -20.15 -12.22 27.20
C LEU A 65 -19.42 -12.29 25.87
N VAL A 66 -19.29 -13.49 25.29
CA VAL A 66 -18.61 -13.68 24.00
C VAL A 66 -19.38 -13.03 22.86
N GLU A 67 -20.72 -13.10 22.85
CA GLU A 67 -21.53 -12.39 21.86
C GLU A 67 -21.36 -10.88 21.92
N LYS A 68 -21.39 -10.30 23.13
CA LYS A 68 -21.12 -8.87 23.33
C LYS A 68 -19.72 -8.51 22.86
N LEU A 69 -18.71 -9.29 23.24
CA LEU A 69 -17.32 -9.10 22.81
C LEU A 69 -17.24 -9.09 21.28
N ASN A 70 -17.78 -10.11 20.61
CA ASN A 70 -17.71 -10.26 19.15
C ASN A 70 -18.37 -9.10 18.41
N SER A 71 -19.43 -8.50 18.97
CA SER A 71 -20.10 -7.35 18.36
C SER A 71 -19.29 -6.05 18.39
N SER A 72 -18.42 -5.86 19.38
CA SER A 72 -17.76 -4.57 19.64
C SER A 72 -16.27 -4.68 19.97
N ASN A 73 -15.60 -5.73 19.50
CA ASN A 73 -14.17 -5.97 19.77
C ASN A 73 -13.27 -4.95 19.05
N GLN A 74 -12.78 -3.95 19.78
CA GLN A 74 -11.92 -2.90 19.24
C GLN A 74 -10.56 -3.43 18.78
N THR A 75 -10.05 -4.51 19.38
CA THR A 75 -8.79 -5.13 18.95
C THR A 75 -8.94 -5.77 17.57
N VAL A 76 -10.05 -6.48 17.31
CA VAL A 76 -10.34 -7.04 15.98
C VAL A 76 -10.53 -5.94 14.95
N ALA A 77 -11.27 -4.88 15.28
CA ALA A 77 -11.42 -3.71 14.41
C ALA A 77 -10.07 -3.06 14.08
N GLN A 78 -9.18 -2.94 15.06
CA GLN A 78 -7.83 -2.43 14.85
C GLN A 78 -7.01 -3.34 13.92
N SER A 79 -7.05 -4.66 14.10
CA SER A 79 -6.35 -5.61 13.24
C SER A 79 -6.88 -5.58 11.80
N GLU A 80 -8.20 -5.44 11.61
CA GLU A 80 -8.81 -5.27 10.29
C GLU A 80 -8.34 -3.98 9.61
N ALA A 81 -8.27 -2.87 10.36
CA ALA A 81 -7.79 -1.60 9.84
C ALA A 81 -6.30 -1.68 9.42
N GLN A 82 -5.46 -2.35 10.22
CA GLN A 82 -4.06 -2.60 9.87
C GLN A 82 -3.92 -3.44 8.60
N PHE A 83 -4.76 -4.47 8.45
CA PHE A 83 -4.79 -5.28 7.24
C PHE A 83 -5.19 -4.46 6.01
N ARG A 84 -6.21 -3.59 6.13
CA ARG A 84 -6.60 -2.66 5.06
C ARG A 84 -5.50 -1.66 4.71
N GLN A 85 -4.76 -1.17 5.70
CA GLN A 85 -3.60 -0.31 5.49
C GLN A 85 -2.51 -1.05 4.68
N ALA A 86 -2.18 -2.28 5.07
CA ALA A 86 -1.21 -3.10 4.34
C ALA A 86 -1.63 -3.32 2.89
N GLN A 87 -2.91 -3.63 2.64
CA GLN A 87 -3.43 -3.75 1.28
C GLN A 87 -3.34 -2.44 0.48
N ALA A 88 -3.59 -1.29 1.12
CA ALA A 88 -3.47 0.01 0.47
C ALA A 88 -2.02 0.31 0.07
N LEU A 89 -1.04 -0.04 0.90
CA LEU A 89 0.38 0.08 0.59
C LEU A 89 0.79 -0.81 -0.59
N VAL A 90 0.27 -2.05 -0.65
CA VAL A 90 0.50 -2.93 -1.80
C VAL A 90 -0.13 -2.33 -3.07
N ARG A 91 -1.34 -1.77 -2.98
CA ARG A 91 -1.99 -1.11 -4.12
C ARG A 91 -1.22 0.13 -4.58
N SER A 92 -0.69 0.95 -3.66
CA SER A 92 0.12 2.12 -4.04
C SER A 92 1.42 1.70 -4.71
N ALA A 93 2.10 0.67 -4.18
CA ALA A 93 3.31 0.13 -4.81
C ALA A 93 3.02 -0.43 -6.21
N ARG A 94 1.89 -1.12 -6.39
CA ARG A 94 1.46 -1.60 -7.72
C ARG A 94 1.07 -0.47 -8.67
N GLY A 95 0.50 0.61 -8.14
CA GLY A 95 0.13 1.80 -8.90
C GLY A 95 1.32 2.47 -9.58
N ALA A 96 2.53 2.28 -9.05
CA ALA A 96 3.76 2.79 -9.67
C ALA A 96 4.07 2.14 -11.03
N PHE A 97 3.53 0.95 -11.32
CA PHE A 97 3.67 0.30 -12.64
C PHE A 97 2.61 0.73 -13.66
N LEU A 98 1.71 1.65 -13.29
CA LEU A 98 0.66 2.17 -14.18
C LEU A 98 1.01 3.60 -14.63
N PRO A 99 0.53 4.05 -15.81
CA PRO A 99 0.66 5.44 -16.22
C PRO A 99 0.05 6.38 -15.17
N SER A 100 0.78 7.44 -14.84
CA SER A 100 0.27 8.51 -14.00
C SER A 100 -0.30 9.63 -14.87
N ALA A 101 -1.42 10.21 -14.43
CA ALA A 101 -2.05 11.33 -15.10
C ALA A 101 -2.33 12.43 -14.08
N ASP A 102 -1.97 13.67 -14.42
CA ASP A 102 -2.18 14.83 -13.59
C ASP A 102 -2.91 15.93 -14.35
N LEU A 103 -3.70 16.71 -13.62
CA LEU A 103 -4.35 17.91 -14.11
C LEU A 103 -4.02 19.03 -13.13
N SER A 104 -3.41 20.10 -13.62
CA SER A 104 -3.15 21.30 -12.84
C SER A 104 -3.75 22.53 -13.50
N VAL A 105 -4.41 23.35 -12.69
CA VAL A 105 -5.07 24.59 -13.10
C VAL A 105 -4.63 25.68 -12.14
N GLY A 106 -4.17 26.81 -12.68
CA GLY A 106 -3.65 27.93 -11.93
C GLY A 106 -4.22 29.26 -12.42
N LYS A 107 -4.34 30.20 -11.49
CA LYS A 107 -4.63 31.61 -11.78
C LYS A 107 -3.62 32.47 -11.06
N THR A 108 -2.88 33.28 -11.80
CA THR A 108 -1.93 34.24 -11.26
C THR A 108 -2.41 35.65 -11.60
N ARG A 109 -2.63 36.49 -10.59
CA ARG A 109 -2.92 37.91 -10.77
C ARG A 109 -1.69 38.72 -10.44
N SER A 110 -1.26 39.58 -11.35
CA SER A 110 -0.14 40.50 -11.15
C SER A 110 -0.59 41.93 -11.42
N SER A 111 -0.14 42.86 -10.58
CA SER A 111 -0.37 44.30 -10.76
C SER A 111 0.97 45.00 -10.87
N GLN A 112 1.17 45.77 -11.93
CA GLN A 112 2.31 46.69 -12.04
C GLN A 112 1.84 48.10 -11.66
N GLY A 113 2.32 48.60 -10.52
CA GLY A 113 2.12 49.99 -10.10
C GLY A 113 3.22 50.89 -10.63
N THR A 114 2.89 52.13 -10.97
CA THR A 114 3.87 53.17 -11.33
C THR A 114 4.34 53.89 -10.07
N GLY A 115 5.42 53.41 -9.45
CA GLY A 115 6.08 54.14 -8.36
C GLY A 115 6.90 55.29 -8.93
N SER A 116 6.43 56.53 -8.79
CA SER A 116 7.15 57.71 -9.27
C SER A 116 8.21 58.17 -8.27
N SER A 117 9.48 58.04 -8.64
CA SER A 117 10.58 58.78 -8.02
C SER A 117 11.46 59.44 -9.09
N ASN A 118 10.87 60.01 -10.16
CA ASN A 118 11.53 61.03 -10.97
C ASN A 118 10.55 61.72 -11.93
N SER A 119 10.69 63.03 -12.06
CA SER A 119 9.80 63.98 -12.77
C SER A 119 9.96 64.02 -14.29
N SER A 120 10.24 62.89 -14.96
CA SER A 120 10.24 62.81 -16.42
C SER A 120 8.94 62.19 -16.92
N LEU A 121 8.19 62.99 -17.70
CA LEU A 121 6.92 62.65 -18.35
C LEU A 121 7.07 61.45 -19.29
N THR A 122 6.99 60.25 -18.74
CA THR A 122 6.85 59.00 -19.49
C THR A 122 5.48 58.42 -19.16
N SER A 123 4.65 58.21 -20.18
CA SER A 123 3.32 57.58 -20.06
C SER A 123 3.49 56.12 -19.67
N SER A 124 3.72 55.87 -18.37
CA SER A 124 3.87 54.53 -17.84
C SER A 124 2.47 53.97 -17.54
N SER A 125 2.08 52.93 -18.29
CA SER A 125 0.78 52.29 -18.13
C SER A 125 0.80 51.39 -16.89
N SER A 126 -0.10 51.67 -15.93
CA SER A 126 -0.42 50.72 -14.86
C SER A 126 -1.43 49.71 -15.39
N GLY A 127 -1.22 48.44 -15.08
CA GLY A 127 -2.07 47.35 -15.57
C GLY A 127 -2.15 46.21 -14.58
N ILE A 128 -3.36 45.68 -14.41
CA ILE A 128 -3.62 44.41 -13.74
C ILE A 128 -3.69 43.34 -14.83
N ARG A 129 -2.93 42.26 -14.65
CA ARG A 129 -2.92 41.11 -15.55
C ARG A 129 -3.35 39.88 -14.77
N ASP A 130 -4.38 39.22 -15.27
CA ASP A 130 -4.80 37.91 -14.81
C ASP A 130 -4.32 36.87 -15.84
N THR A 131 -3.47 35.95 -15.41
CA THR A 131 -3.00 34.82 -16.21
C THR A 131 -3.68 33.56 -15.71
N LEU A 132 -4.32 32.83 -16.62
CA LEU A 132 -4.92 31.52 -16.36
C LEU A 132 -4.09 30.46 -17.09
N ASN A 133 -3.73 29.40 -16.39
CA ASN A 133 -3.04 28.26 -16.96
C ASN A 133 -3.79 26.97 -16.61
N ALA A 134 -3.87 26.05 -17.57
CA ALA A 134 -4.36 24.70 -17.36
C ALA A 134 -3.45 23.75 -18.14
N GLN A 135 -2.99 22.70 -17.49
CA GLN A 135 -2.07 21.71 -18.05
C GLN A 135 -2.49 20.32 -17.61
N VAL A 136 -2.42 19.38 -18.54
CA VAL A 136 -2.66 17.95 -18.32
C VAL A 136 -1.36 17.24 -18.62
N GLY A 137 -0.84 16.49 -17.65
CA GLY A 137 0.34 15.64 -17.81
C GLY A 137 -0.07 14.16 -17.83
N VAL A 138 0.61 13.39 -18.66
CA VAL A 138 0.58 11.92 -18.59
C VAL A 138 2.02 11.45 -18.68
N SER A 139 2.45 10.63 -17.73
CA SER A 139 3.78 10.05 -17.70
C SER A 139 3.71 8.55 -17.44
N TRP A 140 4.59 7.80 -18.09
CA TRP A 140 4.73 6.36 -17.89
C TRP A 140 6.16 5.95 -18.22
N GLU A 141 6.69 5.00 -17.45
CA GLU A 141 7.92 4.29 -17.75
C GLU A 141 7.57 2.80 -17.91
N ALA A 142 7.99 2.19 -19.01
CA ALA A 142 8.06 0.74 -19.11
C ALA A 142 9.46 0.34 -18.64
N ASP A 143 9.53 -0.34 -17.50
CA ASP A 143 10.67 -1.19 -17.16
C ASP A 143 10.73 -2.39 -18.12
#